data_AF-A0A1Y1WA34-F1
#
_entry.id   AF-A0A1Y1WA34-F1
#
_cell.length_a   1.000
_cell.length_b   1.000
_cell.length_c   1.000
_cell.angle_alpha   90.00
_cell.angle_beta   90.00
_cell.angle_gamma   90.00
#
_symmetry.space_group_name_H-M   'P 1'
#
loop_
_entity.id
_entity.type
_entity.pdbx_description
1 polymer ?
#
loop_
_entity_poly.entity_id
_entity_poly.type
_entity_poly.pdbx_seq_one_letter_code
_entity_poly.pdbx_strand_id
1 'polypeptide(L)'
;MNFKTILSVSALALLSAVNAAPVSKDIQTLKSECQAQKGLFVNKGENSDYVCLQPNFKEATVDNAACINIDEQIFCINPKITNIPECDRSGDDYDYEVCVQKLNKISPFSYYPILSFSKKDEAKFAEDKEKCIKGLGIYLEWDDDKRLNACLYPEFNFKSLDDEHCVSVTKSKENNTPLYGIKYCVVEDKTTIPACKKSHEHYSADYCNRFLDAMASFQAMDISI
;
A
#
# COMPACT_ATOMS: atom_id res chain seq x y z
N MET A 1 62.48 -56.48 20.66
CA MET A 1 61.63 -57.16 19.67
C MET A 1 60.33 -56.37 19.51
N ASN A 2 59.95 -56.13 18.24
CA ASN A 2 58.60 -55.96 17.70
C ASN A 2 57.78 -54.67 17.96
N PHE A 3 57.76 -53.85 16.90
CA PHE A 3 56.62 -53.22 16.20
C PHE A 3 55.20 -53.52 16.70
N LYS A 4 54.35 -52.47 16.55
CA LYS A 4 52.88 -52.41 16.32
C LYS A 4 52.19 -51.54 17.37
N THR A 5 51.21 -50.67 17.11
CA THR A 5 50.58 -50.12 15.91
C THR A 5 49.73 -48.95 16.43
N ILE A 6 49.74 -47.82 15.73
CA ILE A 6 48.89 -46.65 15.95
C ILE A 6 47.44 -47.03 15.64
N LEU A 7 46.50 -46.84 16.57
CA LEU A 7 45.08 -46.74 16.24
C LEU A 7 44.43 -45.59 17.02
N SER A 8 44.35 -44.48 16.29
CA SER A 8 43.41 -43.38 16.48
C SER A 8 41.98 -43.92 16.57
N VAL A 9 41.29 -43.62 17.65
CA VAL A 9 39.83 -43.73 17.73
C VAL A 9 39.28 -42.31 17.76
N SER A 10 39.17 -41.70 16.58
CA SER A 10 38.33 -40.52 16.40
C SER A 10 36.88 -41.00 16.49
N ALA A 11 36.22 -40.73 17.62
CA ALA A 11 34.77 -40.83 17.73
C ALA A 11 34.17 -39.79 16.77
N LEU A 12 33.81 -40.24 15.56
CA LEU A 12 32.99 -39.47 14.65
C LEU A 12 31.59 -39.41 15.27
N ALA A 13 31.34 -38.34 16.03
CA ALA A 13 29.98 -37.97 16.36
C ALA A 13 29.31 -37.58 15.03
N LEU A 14 28.55 -38.52 14.47
CA LEU A 14 27.56 -38.24 13.43
C LEU A 14 26.49 -37.35 14.08
N LEU A 15 26.76 -36.05 14.12
CA LEU A 15 25.72 -35.05 14.18
C LEU A 15 24.94 -35.21 12.87
N SER A 16 23.91 -36.04 12.90
CA SER A 16 22.82 -35.96 11.94
C SER A 16 22.18 -34.59 12.14
N ALA A 17 22.77 -33.58 11.50
CA ALA A 17 22.04 -32.39 11.11
C ALA A 17 20.95 -32.89 10.17
N VAL A 18 19.80 -33.24 10.75
CA VAL A 18 18.55 -33.18 10.03
C VAL A 18 18.40 -31.71 9.67
N ASN A 19 18.90 -31.36 8.49
CA ASN A 19 18.36 -30.25 7.74
C ASN A 19 16.89 -30.62 7.56
N ALA A 20 16.05 -30.20 8.52
CA ALA A 20 14.62 -30.14 8.32
C ALA A 20 14.44 -29.19 7.14
N ALA A 21 14.38 -29.77 5.94
CA ALA A 21 13.88 -29.07 4.77
C ALA A 21 12.58 -28.40 5.22
N PRO A 22 12.36 -27.12 4.89
CA PRO A 22 11.15 -26.44 5.30
C PRO A 22 9.98 -27.29 4.80
N VAL A 23 9.24 -27.88 5.74
CA VAL A 23 8.06 -28.67 5.39
C VAL A 23 7.07 -27.65 4.86
N SER A 24 6.91 -27.64 3.54
CA SER A 24 5.76 -27.01 2.89
C SER A 24 4.53 -27.55 3.62
N LYS A 25 3.92 -26.71 4.47
CA LYS A 25 2.71 -27.08 5.19
C LYS A 25 1.62 -27.31 4.15
N ASP A 26 0.88 -28.40 4.28
CA ASP A 26 -0.25 -28.65 3.41
C ASP A 26 -1.36 -27.61 3.66
N ILE A 27 -2.20 -27.41 2.65
CA ILE A 27 -3.26 -26.38 2.66
C ILE A 27 -4.26 -26.62 3.81
N GLN A 28 -4.53 -27.86 4.22
CA GLN A 28 -5.48 -28.13 5.30
C GLN A 28 -4.90 -27.72 6.66
N THR A 29 -3.59 -27.94 6.87
CA THR A 29 -2.89 -27.44 8.04
C THR A 29 -2.92 -25.91 8.08
N LEU A 30 -2.60 -25.23 6.98
CA LEU A 30 -2.64 -23.76 6.90
C LEU A 30 -4.05 -23.19 7.13
N LYS A 31 -5.08 -23.82 6.57
CA LYS A 31 -6.48 -23.48 6.81
C LYS A 31 -6.85 -23.62 8.29
N SER A 32 -6.46 -24.71 8.91
CA SER A 32 -6.72 -24.97 10.33
C SER A 32 -6.02 -23.95 11.22
N GLU A 33 -4.77 -23.60 10.91
CA GLU A 33 -4.00 -22.56 11.62
C GLU A 33 -4.66 -21.18 11.49
N CYS A 34 -5.13 -20.83 10.29
CA CYS A 34 -5.84 -19.59 10.04
C CYS A 34 -7.13 -19.50 10.87
N GLN A 35 -7.94 -20.56 10.84
CA GLN A 35 -9.22 -20.64 11.55
C GLN A 35 -9.06 -20.69 13.07
N ALA A 36 -8.00 -21.34 13.59
CA ALA A 36 -7.67 -21.34 15.01
C ALA A 36 -7.40 -19.92 15.54
N GLN A 37 -6.90 -19.04 14.67
CA GLN A 37 -6.69 -17.61 14.93
C GLN A 37 -7.93 -16.77 14.60
N LYS A 38 -9.11 -17.40 14.50
CA LYS A 38 -10.39 -16.80 14.10
C LYS A 38 -10.37 -16.15 12.71
N GLY A 39 -9.40 -16.52 11.87
CA GLY A 39 -9.26 -16.00 10.52
C GLY A 39 -10.16 -16.69 9.50
N LEU A 40 -10.36 -15.99 8.38
CA LEU A 40 -11.01 -16.47 7.18
C LEU A 40 -9.91 -16.94 6.20
N PHE A 41 -9.87 -18.24 5.95
CA PHE A 41 -8.97 -18.80 4.95
C PHE A 41 -9.65 -18.74 3.58
N VAL A 42 -9.09 -17.94 2.68
CA VAL A 42 -9.59 -17.72 1.32
C VAL A 42 -8.71 -18.48 0.35
N ASN A 43 -9.28 -19.46 -0.33
CA ASN A 43 -8.65 -20.20 -1.42
C ASN A 43 -9.77 -20.65 -2.37
N LYS A 44 -9.68 -20.27 -3.63
CA LYS A 44 -10.58 -20.78 -4.67
C LYS A 44 -9.90 -22.00 -5.27
N GLY A 45 -10.44 -23.19 -5.05
CA GLY A 45 -9.76 -24.49 -5.21
C GLY A 45 -9.16 -24.86 -6.57
N GLU A 46 -9.24 -23.98 -7.58
CA GLU A 46 -8.51 -24.09 -8.86
C GLU A 46 -7.19 -23.31 -8.85
N ASN A 47 -7.05 -22.31 -7.96
CA ASN A 47 -5.85 -21.49 -7.80
C ASN A 47 -5.01 -21.99 -6.61
N SER A 48 -3.70 -22.05 -6.81
CA SER A 48 -2.73 -22.30 -5.72
C SER A 48 -2.67 -21.17 -4.71
N ASP A 49 -3.20 -19.99 -5.05
CA ASP A 49 -3.16 -18.80 -4.21
C ASP A 49 -4.15 -18.93 -3.04
N TYR A 50 -3.66 -18.60 -1.85
CA TYR A 50 -4.44 -18.55 -0.64
C TYR A 50 -4.04 -17.35 0.23
N VAL A 51 -5.04 -16.82 0.92
CA VAL A 51 -4.89 -15.71 1.86
C VAL A 51 -5.54 -16.10 3.18
N CYS A 52 -4.85 -15.85 4.28
CA CYS A 52 -5.46 -15.89 5.60
C CYS A 52 -5.79 -14.47 6.06
N LEU A 53 -7.08 -14.19 6.25
CA LEU A 53 -7.59 -12.89 6.71
C LEU A 53 -7.95 -12.99 8.19
N GLN A 54 -7.33 -12.22 9.07
CA GLN A 54 -7.51 -12.36 10.51
C GLN A 54 -8.17 -11.14 11.14
N PRO A 55 -9.21 -11.35 11.98
CA PRO A 55 -9.87 -10.25 12.68
C PRO A 55 -8.97 -9.74 13.81
N ASN A 56 -8.93 -8.43 14.01
CA ASN A 56 -8.25 -7.79 15.15
C ASN A 56 -6.84 -8.38 15.40
N PHE A 57 -5.96 -8.29 14.40
CA PHE A 57 -4.57 -8.74 14.53
C PHE A 57 -3.82 -7.84 15.54
N LYS A 58 -4.03 -8.11 16.84
CA LYS A 58 -3.42 -7.39 17.96
C LYS A 58 -1.92 -7.68 18.11
N GLU A 59 -1.39 -8.67 17.39
CA GLU A 59 0.01 -9.15 17.51
C GLU A 59 0.89 -8.83 16.29
N ALA A 60 0.43 -8.07 15.29
CA ALA A 60 1.33 -7.34 14.40
C ALA A 60 1.20 -5.91 14.84
N THR A 61 2.34 -5.27 15.02
CA THR A 61 2.49 -3.88 14.62
C THR A 61 1.66 -3.65 13.34
N VAL A 62 0.59 -2.87 13.47
CA VAL A 62 -0.30 -2.43 12.36
C VAL A 62 0.50 -1.93 11.15
N ASP A 63 1.75 -1.54 11.39
CA ASP A 63 2.80 -1.21 10.43
C ASP A 63 3.00 -2.18 9.25
N ASN A 64 2.49 -3.43 9.24
CA ASN A 64 2.81 -4.42 8.19
C ASN A 64 1.65 -5.32 7.71
N ALA A 65 0.37 -5.00 7.97
CA ALA A 65 -0.73 -5.84 7.49
C ALA A 65 -1.59 -5.13 6.43
N ALA A 66 -1.84 -5.76 5.27
CA ALA A 66 -2.84 -5.29 4.31
C ALA A 66 -4.23 -5.68 4.83
N CYS A 67 -5.13 -4.72 5.04
CA CYS A 67 -6.43 -4.98 5.67
C CYS A 67 -7.61 -4.70 4.72
N ILE A 68 -8.72 -5.38 4.96
CA ILE A 68 -9.98 -5.23 4.23
C ILE A 68 -11.15 -5.21 5.22
N ASN A 69 -12.23 -4.54 4.83
CA ASN A 69 -13.50 -4.51 5.54
C ASN A 69 -14.44 -5.53 4.89
N ILE A 70 -14.97 -6.45 5.68
CA ILE A 70 -16.00 -7.41 5.29
C ILE A 70 -17.15 -7.23 6.29
N ASP A 71 -18.34 -6.83 5.81
CA ASP A 71 -19.54 -6.64 6.62
C ASP A 71 -19.30 -5.84 7.92
N GLU A 72 -18.66 -4.67 7.79
CA GLU A 72 -18.31 -3.75 8.89
C GLU A 72 -17.24 -4.28 9.86
N GLN A 73 -16.64 -5.44 9.57
CA GLN A 73 -15.55 -6.02 10.34
C GLN A 73 -14.21 -5.95 9.59
N ILE A 74 -13.17 -5.50 10.28
CA ILE A 74 -11.82 -5.39 9.75
C ILE A 74 -11.08 -6.73 9.85
N PHE A 75 -10.56 -7.19 8.72
CA PHE A 75 -9.67 -8.34 8.63
C PHE A 75 -8.36 -7.96 7.96
N CYS A 76 -7.26 -8.48 8.45
CA CYS A 76 -5.95 -8.21 7.88
C CYS A 76 -5.27 -9.48 7.36
N ILE A 77 -4.57 -9.36 6.24
CA ILE A 77 -3.79 -10.45 5.65
C ILE A 77 -2.66 -10.83 6.61
N ASN A 78 -2.60 -12.10 6.96
CA ASN A 78 -1.49 -12.69 7.71
C ASN A 78 -0.42 -13.20 6.72
N PRO A 79 0.75 -12.55 6.64
CA PRO A 79 1.80 -12.94 5.68
C PRO A 79 2.40 -14.32 5.97
N LYS A 80 2.33 -14.81 7.22
CA LYS A 80 2.87 -16.13 7.58
C LYS A 80 2.01 -17.30 7.06
N ILE A 81 0.74 -17.03 6.72
CA ILE A 81 -0.24 -18.03 6.28
C ILE A 81 -0.89 -17.55 4.96
N THR A 82 -0.15 -16.80 4.16
CA THR A 82 -0.54 -16.31 2.83
C THR A 82 0.61 -16.58 1.88
N ASN A 83 0.34 -17.02 0.64
CA ASN A 83 1.38 -17.30 -0.36
C ASN A 83 1.39 -16.33 -1.53
N ILE A 84 0.71 -15.19 -1.40
CA ILE A 84 0.72 -14.10 -2.38
C ILE A 84 1.83 -13.13 -1.96
N PRO A 85 3.01 -13.13 -2.64
CA PRO A 85 4.14 -12.29 -2.23
C PRO A 85 3.79 -10.81 -2.21
N GLU A 86 2.97 -10.36 -3.16
CA GLU A 86 2.55 -8.97 -3.28
C GLU A 86 1.67 -8.51 -2.11
N CYS A 87 1.12 -9.45 -1.34
CA CYS A 87 0.37 -9.15 -0.12
C CYS A 87 1.22 -9.11 1.15
N ASP A 88 2.51 -9.50 1.09
CA ASP A 88 3.41 -9.43 2.23
C ASP A 88 4.12 -8.07 2.28
N ARG A 89 3.63 -7.17 3.14
CA ARG A 89 4.20 -5.82 3.31
C ARG A 89 5.67 -5.79 3.74
N SER A 90 6.17 -6.90 4.29
CA SER A 90 7.56 -7.01 4.71
C SER A 90 8.49 -7.46 3.57
N GLY A 91 7.93 -7.96 2.46
CA GLY A 91 8.67 -8.40 1.29
C GLY A 91 8.99 -7.28 0.31
N ASP A 92 10.03 -7.51 -0.51
CA ASP A 92 10.42 -6.59 -1.59
C ASP A 92 9.38 -6.58 -2.73
N ASP A 93 8.65 -7.68 -2.90
CA ASP A 93 7.61 -7.84 -3.92
C ASP A 93 6.26 -7.20 -3.52
N TYR A 94 6.18 -6.53 -2.37
CA TYR A 94 4.93 -5.93 -1.90
C TYR A 94 4.36 -4.95 -2.93
N ASP A 95 3.14 -5.23 -3.37
CA ASP A 95 2.36 -4.35 -4.23
C ASP A 95 0.89 -4.44 -3.80
N TYR A 96 0.40 -3.34 -3.24
CA TYR A 96 -0.95 -3.27 -2.71
C TYR A 96 -2.02 -3.47 -3.79
N GLU A 97 -1.86 -2.84 -4.95
CA GLU A 97 -2.85 -2.91 -6.03
C GLU A 97 -2.94 -4.34 -6.56
N VAL A 98 -1.78 -4.97 -6.80
CA VAL A 98 -1.69 -6.37 -7.23
C VAL A 98 -2.25 -7.31 -6.16
N CYS A 99 -1.95 -7.05 -4.88
CA CYS A 99 -2.50 -7.83 -3.77
C CYS A 99 -4.03 -7.79 -3.75
N VAL A 100 -4.63 -6.60 -3.82
CA VAL A 100 -6.09 -6.43 -3.83
C VAL A 100 -6.71 -7.10 -5.06
N GLN A 101 -6.08 -6.98 -6.23
CA GLN A 101 -6.53 -7.65 -7.45
C GLN A 101 -6.50 -9.17 -7.32
N LYS A 102 -5.44 -9.75 -6.74
CA LYS A 102 -5.34 -11.20 -6.54
C LYS A 102 -6.34 -11.69 -5.51
N LEU A 103 -6.51 -10.96 -4.40
CA LEU A 103 -7.52 -11.26 -3.39
C LEU A 103 -8.94 -11.22 -4.00
N ASN A 104 -9.24 -10.25 -4.87
CA ASN A 104 -10.54 -10.16 -5.56
C ASN A 104 -10.82 -11.38 -6.44
N LYS A 105 -9.79 -11.99 -7.03
CA LYS A 105 -9.93 -13.18 -7.88
C LYS A 105 -10.24 -14.45 -7.08
N ILE A 106 -9.77 -14.55 -5.84
CA ILE A 106 -9.93 -15.74 -5.00
C ILE A 106 -11.01 -15.60 -3.91
N SER A 107 -11.40 -14.37 -3.58
CA SER A 107 -12.40 -14.08 -2.56
C SER A 107 -13.82 -14.43 -3.05
N PRO A 108 -14.62 -15.16 -2.27
CA PRO A 108 -16.02 -15.40 -2.57
C PRO A 108 -16.96 -14.29 -2.05
N PHE A 109 -16.44 -13.28 -1.34
CA PHE A 109 -17.22 -12.21 -0.73
C PHE A 109 -16.79 -10.84 -1.21
N SER A 110 -17.74 -9.90 -1.18
CA SER A 110 -17.50 -8.47 -1.39
C SER A 110 -16.75 -7.91 -0.18
N TYR A 111 -15.76 -7.06 -0.43
CA TYR A 111 -15.01 -6.38 0.62
C TYR A 111 -14.57 -4.99 0.15
N TYR A 112 -14.29 -4.11 1.12
CA TYR A 112 -13.69 -2.81 0.85
C TYR A 112 -12.24 -2.79 1.32
N PRO A 113 -11.26 -2.42 0.49
CA PRO A 113 -9.88 -2.33 0.92
C PRO A 113 -9.72 -1.27 2.02
N ILE A 114 -9.06 -1.63 3.12
CA ILE A 114 -8.64 -0.67 4.15
C ILE A 114 -7.16 -0.41 3.90
N LEU A 115 -6.86 0.75 3.33
CA LEU A 115 -5.51 1.26 3.23
C LEU A 115 -4.95 1.53 4.64
N SER A 116 -4.37 0.53 5.31
CA SER A 116 -3.57 0.75 6.51
C SER A 116 -2.22 1.32 6.08
N PHE A 117 -1.79 2.43 6.67
CA PHE A 117 -0.44 2.93 6.45
C PHE A 117 0.56 2.06 7.18
N SER A 118 1.64 1.67 6.50
CA SER A 118 2.88 1.32 7.19
C SER A 118 3.66 2.59 7.49
N LYS A 119 4.56 2.56 8.49
CA LYS A 119 5.57 3.61 8.67
C LYS A 119 6.40 3.89 7.42
N LYS A 120 6.57 2.89 6.54
CA LYS A 120 7.24 3.02 5.25
C LYS A 120 6.42 3.88 4.28
N ASP A 121 5.10 3.72 4.27
CA ASP A 121 4.21 4.58 3.49
C ASP A 121 4.22 6.00 4.05
N GLU A 122 4.13 6.18 5.37
CA GLU A 122 4.23 7.50 6.00
C GLU A 122 5.55 8.21 5.63
N ALA A 123 6.67 7.48 5.65
CA ALA A 123 7.97 8.01 5.24
C ALA A 123 7.99 8.39 3.75
N LYS A 124 7.39 7.56 2.89
CA LYS A 124 7.26 7.85 1.46
C LYS A 124 6.38 9.07 1.20
N PHE A 125 5.24 9.21 1.88
CA PHE A 125 4.38 10.39 1.75
C PHE A 125 5.08 11.65 2.27
N ALA A 126 5.83 11.55 3.36
CA ALA A 126 6.65 12.66 3.85
C ALA A 126 7.72 13.06 2.81
N GLU A 127 8.39 12.08 2.19
CA GLU A 127 9.36 12.30 1.13
C GLU A 127 8.72 12.93 -0.12
N ASP A 128 7.56 12.44 -0.56
CA ASP A 128 6.83 12.96 -1.72
C ASP A 128 6.32 14.38 -1.48
N LYS A 129 5.83 14.67 -0.26
CA LYS A 129 5.50 16.02 0.19
C LYS A 129 6.70 16.94 0.15
N GLU A 130 7.85 16.50 0.68
CA GLU A 130 9.09 17.28 0.66
C GLU A 130 9.55 17.55 -0.77
N LYS A 131 9.54 16.55 -1.66
CA LYS A 131 9.87 16.70 -3.09
C LYS A 131 8.90 17.64 -3.80
N CYS A 132 7.61 17.56 -3.49
CA CYS A 132 6.60 18.45 -4.06
C CYS A 132 6.93 19.91 -3.69
N ILE A 133 7.12 20.20 -2.41
CA ILE A 133 7.40 21.55 -1.91
C ILE A 133 8.75 22.07 -2.45
N LYS A 134 9.81 21.24 -2.47
CA LYS A 134 11.11 21.61 -3.05
C LYS A 134 11.04 21.93 -4.54
N GLY A 135 10.12 21.30 -5.26
CA GLY A 135 9.83 21.59 -6.67
C GLY A 135 8.95 22.81 -6.90
N LEU A 136 8.73 23.65 -5.88
CA LEU A 136 7.81 24.79 -5.90
C LEU A 136 6.34 24.39 -6.14
N GLY A 137 5.99 23.16 -5.78
CA GLY A 137 4.63 22.65 -5.89
C GLY A 137 3.77 22.92 -4.67
N ILE A 138 2.46 22.73 -4.85
CA ILE A 138 1.46 22.72 -3.79
C ILE A 138 1.13 21.27 -3.47
N TYR A 139 1.29 20.87 -2.21
CA TYR A 139 0.92 19.54 -1.74
C TYR A 139 -0.42 19.61 -1.02
N LEU A 140 -1.46 19.08 -1.65
CA LEU A 140 -2.81 18.97 -1.10
C LEU A 140 -2.98 17.61 -0.43
N GLU A 141 -3.55 17.59 0.76
CA GLU A 141 -3.86 16.37 1.51
C GLU A 141 -5.26 16.52 2.14
N TRP A 142 -6.00 15.42 2.21
CA TRP A 142 -7.29 15.39 2.89
C TRP A 142 -7.07 15.35 4.40
N ASP A 143 -7.77 16.22 5.15
CA ASP A 143 -7.48 16.53 6.56
C ASP A 143 -7.38 15.27 7.45
N ASP A 144 -8.49 14.55 7.57
CA ASP A 144 -8.57 13.32 8.37
C ASP A 144 -7.90 12.11 7.70
N ASP A 145 -7.63 12.20 6.40
CA ASP A 145 -7.15 11.09 5.59
C ASP A 145 -6.00 11.50 4.66
N LYS A 146 -4.80 11.59 5.24
CA LYS A 146 -3.56 11.93 4.51
C LYS A 146 -3.23 10.95 3.36
N ARG A 147 -3.99 9.84 3.18
CA ARG A 147 -3.87 8.92 2.04
C ARG A 147 -4.29 9.58 0.74
N LEU A 148 -5.26 10.48 0.81
CA LEU A 148 -5.73 11.22 -0.36
C LEU A 148 -4.89 12.49 -0.48
N ASN A 149 -4.06 12.52 -1.52
CA ASN A 149 -3.19 13.65 -1.78
C ASN A 149 -3.00 13.90 -3.28
N ALA A 150 -2.60 15.13 -3.57
CA ALA A 150 -2.16 15.54 -4.89
C ALA A 150 -1.00 16.54 -4.74
N CYS A 151 0.07 16.29 -5.48
CA CYS A 151 1.07 17.33 -5.76
C CYS A 151 0.67 18.07 -7.04
N LEU A 152 0.66 19.40 -6.97
CA LEU A 152 0.44 20.25 -8.13
C LEU A 152 1.68 21.09 -8.40
N TYR A 153 2.16 21.11 -9.65
CA TYR A 153 3.25 21.98 -10.07
C TYR A 153 2.76 23.14 -10.93
N PRO A 154 3.45 24.29 -10.92
CA PRO A 154 3.11 25.41 -11.80
C PRO A 154 3.10 24.98 -13.27
N GLU A 155 2.23 25.58 -14.10
CA GLU A 155 2.09 25.21 -15.52
C GLU A 155 3.42 25.26 -16.30
N PHE A 156 4.35 26.16 -15.91
CA PHE A 156 5.65 26.30 -16.56
C PHE A 156 6.61 25.13 -16.32
N ASN A 157 6.28 24.20 -15.41
CA ASN A 157 7.04 22.96 -15.20
C ASN A 157 6.71 21.89 -16.25
N PHE A 158 5.68 22.10 -17.07
CA PHE A 158 5.19 21.13 -18.04
C PHE A 158 5.57 21.52 -19.47
N LYS A 159 5.92 20.53 -20.30
CA LYS A 159 6.26 20.75 -21.72
C LYS A 159 5.01 21.03 -22.57
N SER A 160 3.89 20.41 -22.20
CA SER A 160 2.57 20.59 -22.78
C SER A 160 1.54 20.48 -21.66
N LEU A 161 0.38 21.13 -21.84
CA LEU A 161 -0.74 21.07 -20.89
C LEU A 161 -1.88 20.17 -21.38
N ASP A 162 -1.83 19.70 -22.62
CA ASP A 162 -2.94 18.95 -23.24
C ASP A 162 -3.27 17.66 -22.47
N ASP A 163 -2.23 17.02 -21.92
CA ASP A 163 -2.32 15.77 -21.17
C ASP A 163 -2.35 15.98 -19.65
N GLU A 164 -2.43 17.24 -19.19
CA GLU A 164 -2.35 17.57 -17.76
C GLU A 164 -3.70 17.99 -17.19
N HIS A 165 -3.99 17.61 -15.94
CA HIS A 165 -5.16 18.14 -15.22
C HIS A 165 -4.77 19.42 -14.49
N CYS A 166 -5.09 20.57 -15.07
CA CYS A 166 -4.70 21.88 -14.55
C CYS A 166 -5.87 22.65 -13.94
N VAL A 167 -5.58 23.39 -12.87
CA VAL A 167 -6.52 24.23 -12.13
C VAL A 167 -5.86 25.55 -11.71
N SER A 168 -6.67 26.59 -11.50
CA SER A 168 -6.21 27.87 -10.98
C SER A 168 -6.38 27.89 -9.46
N VAL A 169 -5.26 28.04 -8.74
CA VAL A 169 -5.22 28.06 -7.27
C VAL A 169 -5.08 29.49 -6.77
N THR A 170 -5.96 29.90 -5.86
CA THR A 170 -5.95 31.21 -5.23
C THR A 170 -5.79 31.04 -3.72
N LYS A 171 -4.89 31.80 -3.09
CA LYS A 171 -4.84 31.84 -1.61
C LYS A 171 -5.92 32.79 -1.10
N SER A 172 -6.80 32.30 -0.25
CA SER A 172 -7.82 33.15 0.37
C SER A 172 -7.11 34.11 1.35
N LYS A 173 -7.28 35.43 1.18
CA LYS A 173 -6.84 36.42 2.18
C LYS A 173 -7.99 36.71 3.16
N GLU A 174 -7.65 37.00 4.41
CA GLU A 174 -8.57 37.52 5.44
C GLU A 174 -9.29 38.83 5.04
N ASN A 175 -8.90 39.49 3.95
CA ASN A 175 -9.39 40.83 3.56
C ASN A 175 -10.14 40.88 2.21
N ASN A 176 -10.72 39.77 1.73
CA ASN A 176 -11.62 39.73 0.55
C ASN A 176 -11.07 40.38 -0.73
N THR A 177 -9.74 40.51 -0.89
CA THR A 177 -9.15 40.97 -2.14
C THR A 177 -8.83 39.76 -3.00
N PRO A 178 -9.48 39.58 -4.17
CA PRO A 178 -9.19 38.45 -5.04
C PRO A 178 -7.74 38.55 -5.51
N LEU A 179 -6.93 37.56 -5.14
CA LEU A 179 -5.63 37.37 -5.74
C LEU A 179 -5.83 36.73 -7.13
N TYR A 180 -4.94 37.05 -8.06
CA TYR A 180 -4.91 36.37 -9.35
C TYR A 180 -4.60 34.89 -9.11
N GLY A 181 -5.47 34.01 -9.59
CA GLY A 181 -5.27 32.57 -9.52
C GLY A 181 -4.03 32.18 -10.32
N ILE A 182 -3.14 31.40 -9.72
CA ILE A 182 -1.96 30.86 -10.40
C ILE A 182 -2.32 29.47 -10.91
N LYS A 183 -1.99 29.17 -12.16
CA LYS A 183 -2.29 27.87 -12.76
C LYS A 183 -1.28 26.81 -12.30
N TYR A 184 -1.80 25.72 -11.77
CA TYR A 184 -1.05 24.53 -11.40
C TYR A 184 -1.66 23.28 -12.05
N CYS A 185 -0.85 22.26 -12.30
CA CYS A 185 -1.30 21.00 -12.85
C CYS A 185 -0.92 19.83 -11.94
N VAL A 186 -1.83 18.86 -11.85
CA VAL A 186 -1.64 17.63 -11.08
C VAL A 186 -0.52 16.80 -11.70
N VAL A 187 0.38 16.32 -10.86
CA VAL A 187 1.45 15.41 -11.27
C VAL A 187 0.98 13.97 -11.04
N GLU A 188 0.70 13.21 -12.12
CA GLU A 188 0.03 11.90 -12.04
C GLU A 188 0.74 10.87 -11.15
N ASP A 189 2.08 10.81 -11.21
CA ASP A 189 2.90 9.89 -10.42
C ASP A 189 3.02 10.34 -8.95
N LYS A 190 2.50 11.53 -8.61
CA LYS A 190 2.51 12.13 -7.27
C LYS A 190 1.11 12.48 -6.76
N THR A 191 0.10 11.77 -7.25
CA THR A 191 -1.24 11.79 -6.66
C THR A 191 -1.72 10.38 -6.37
N THR A 192 -2.45 10.23 -5.28
CA THR A 192 -3.14 8.99 -4.92
C THR A 192 -4.57 8.95 -5.40
N ILE A 193 -5.09 10.02 -6.02
CA ILE A 193 -6.49 10.16 -6.42
C ILE A 193 -6.64 9.67 -7.86
N PRO A 194 -7.25 8.49 -8.13
CA PRO A 194 -7.35 7.95 -9.48
C PRO A 194 -8.11 8.88 -10.43
N ALA A 195 -9.12 9.59 -9.91
CA ALA A 195 -9.89 10.56 -10.69
C ALA A 195 -9.04 11.72 -11.23
N CYS A 196 -7.87 11.98 -10.67
CA CYS A 196 -6.95 13.04 -11.09
C CYS A 196 -5.84 12.57 -12.05
N LYS A 197 -5.78 11.27 -12.40
CA LYS A 197 -4.80 10.73 -13.34
C LYS A 197 -5.47 10.53 -14.69
N LYS A 198 -5.19 11.39 -15.69
CA LYS A 198 -5.71 11.23 -17.06
C LYS A 198 -5.38 9.87 -17.68
N SER A 199 -4.26 9.28 -17.29
CA SER A 199 -3.87 7.93 -17.76
C SER A 199 -4.68 6.78 -17.13
N HIS A 200 -5.45 7.03 -16.06
CA HIS A 200 -6.22 6.01 -15.33
C HIS A 200 -7.65 5.87 -15.87
N GLU A 201 -8.18 4.63 -15.90
CA GLU A 201 -9.56 4.32 -16.35
C GLU A 201 -10.68 4.98 -15.53
N HIS A 202 -10.34 5.59 -14.40
CA HIS A 202 -11.27 6.26 -13.49
C HIS A 202 -11.07 7.77 -13.47
N TYR A 203 -10.28 8.29 -14.42
CA TYR A 203 -10.15 9.73 -14.63
C TYR A 203 -11.51 10.39 -14.76
N SER A 204 -11.67 11.52 -14.07
CA SER A 204 -12.81 12.40 -14.26
C SER A 204 -12.43 13.80 -13.80
N ALA A 205 -12.48 14.75 -14.73
CA ALA A 205 -12.17 16.14 -14.43
C ALA A 205 -13.02 16.68 -13.28
N ASP A 206 -14.33 16.42 -13.30
CA ASP A 206 -15.26 16.88 -12.27
C ASP A 206 -14.96 16.29 -10.89
N TYR A 207 -14.67 14.98 -10.82
CA TYR A 207 -14.33 14.35 -9.55
C TYR A 207 -12.96 14.82 -9.06
N CYS A 208 -11.97 14.94 -9.93
CA CYS A 208 -10.68 15.49 -9.56
C CYS A 208 -10.83 16.90 -8.98
N ASN A 209 -11.56 17.78 -9.67
CA ASN A 209 -11.79 19.15 -9.22
C ASN A 209 -12.45 19.20 -7.83
N ARG A 210 -13.43 18.33 -7.56
CA ARG A 210 -14.06 18.24 -6.22
C ARG A 210 -13.07 17.81 -5.14
N PHE A 211 -12.20 16.84 -5.42
CA PHE A 211 -11.18 16.43 -4.47
C PHE A 211 -10.17 17.56 -4.21
N LEU A 212 -9.67 18.18 -5.28
CA LEU A 212 -8.70 19.26 -5.17
C LEU A 212 -9.29 20.45 -4.40
N ASP A 213 -10.52 20.87 -4.71
CA ASP A 213 -11.20 21.98 -4.04
C ASP A 213 -11.40 21.72 -2.54
N ALA A 214 -11.89 20.54 -2.19
CA ALA A 214 -12.04 20.14 -0.79
C ALA A 214 -10.69 20.15 -0.05
N MET A 215 -9.63 19.56 -0.62
CA MET A 215 -8.31 19.55 0.02
C MET A 215 -7.66 20.94 0.11
N ALA A 216 -7.88 21.79 -0.90
CA ALA A 216 -7.40 23.17 -0.91
C ALA A 216 -8.08 24.00 0.19
N SER A 217 -9.37 23.77 0.44
CA SER A 217 -10.12 24.47 1.48
C SER A 217 -9.54 24.26 2.89
N PHE A 218 -9.03 23.04 3.18
CA PHE A 218 -8.34 22.75 4.45
C PHE A 218 -7.06 23.58 4.64
N GLN A 219 -6.52 24.12 3.56
CA GLN A 219 -5.30 24.93 3.53
C GLN A 219 -5.57 26.41 3.22
N ALA A 220 -6.82 26.87 3.35
CA ALA A 220 -7.24 28.24 3.04
C ALA A 220 -6.88 28.66 1.60
N MET A 221 -7.09 27.75 0.65
CA MET A 221 -6.96 27.98 -0.78
C MET A 221 -8.27 27.66 -1.49
N ASP A 222 -8.53 28.39 -2.57
CA ASP A 222 -9.66 28.19 -3.45
C ASP A 222 -9.17 27.65 -4.80
N ILE A 223 -9.93 26.72 -5.38
CA ILE A 223 -9.66 26.18 -6.71
C ILE A 223 -10.72 26.63 -7.70
N SER A 224 -10.26 27.07 -8.86
CA SER A 224 -11.11 27.46 -10.00
C SER A 224 -10.63 26.75 -11.26
N ILE A 225 -11.59 26.47 -12.15
CA ILE A 225 -11.41 25.70 -13.39
C ILE A 225 -11.32 26.67 -14.56
#